data_AF-A0A7S0TYP4-F1
#
_entry.id   AF-A0A7S0TYP4-F1
#
_cell.length_a   1.000
_cell.length_b   1.000
_cell.length_c   1.000
_cell.angle_alpha   90.00
_cell.angle_beta   90.00
_cell.angle_gamma   90.00
#
_symmetry.space_group_name_H-M   'P 1'
#
loop_
_entity.id
_entity.type
_entity.pdbx_description
1 polymer ?
#
loop_
_entity_poly.entity_id
_entity_poly.type
_entity_poly.pdbx_seq_one_letter_code
_entity_poly.pdbx_strand_id
1 'polypeptide(L)'
;LYMASLLPELSSLVRRGYEDAHAEDPNDPKVMTVLASLVRDSGEAGSLGRAGGLLKRAMEATPEDANAAVTYGAFAAQYMGEWCGARDAFMAAMRLQPGSETTAQLLRGAVEGCNKAAKKRSSKRGTVVYILAGLVVAAVMALVVCGGGDAPKAK
;
A
#
# COMPACT_ATOMS: atom_id res chain seq x y z
N LEU A 1 32.26 -21.85 -5.23
CA LEU A 1 31.80 -21.26 -6.51
C LEU A 1 30.62 -22.01 -7.13
N TYR A 2 30.54 -23.35 -7.06
CA TYR A 2 29.40 -24.13 -7.57
C TYR A 2 28.06 -23.88 -6.84
N MET A 3 28.11 -23.56 -5.54
CA MET A 3 26.90 -23.33 -4.74
C MET A 3 26.19 -21.99 -5.06
N ALA A 4 26.90 -20.99 -5.57
CA ALA A 4 26.31 -19.68 -5.87
C ALA A 4 25.50 -19.67 -7.18
N SER A 5 25.86 -20.54 -8.14
CA SER A 5 25.14 -20.68 -9.42
C SER A 5 23.92 -21.60 -9.34
N LEU A 6 23.83 -22.47 -8.32
CA LEU A 6 22.66 -23.33 -8.10
C LEU A 6 21.51 -22.64 -7.36
N LEU A 7 21.80 -21.60 -6.58
CA LEU A 7 20.78 -20.85 -5.81
C LEU A 7 19.64 -20.26 -6.68
N PRO A 8 19.90 -19.61 -7.83
CA PRO A 8 18.82 -19.09 -8.68
C PRO A 8 18.02 -20.18 -9.41
N GLU A 9 18.66 -21.30 -9.79
CA GLU A 9 17.98 -22.43 -10.40
C GLU A 9 17.05 -23.12 -9.40
N LEU A 10 17.53 -23.34 -8.17
CA LEU A 10 16.76 -23.94 -7.09
C LEU A 10 15.57 -23.05 -6.68
N SER A 11 15.76 -21.74 -6.58
CA SER A 11 14.67 -20.81 -6.24
C SER A 11 13.59 -20.79 -7.32
N SER A 12 13.98 -20.86 -8.60
CA SER A 12 13.04 -20.91 -9.72
C SER A 12 12.24 -22.22 -9.76
N LEU A 13 12.87 -23.36 -9.44
CA LEU A 13 12.23 -24.67 -9.36
C LEU A 13 11.25 -24.74 -8.19
N VAL A 14 11.68 -24.29 -7.01
CA VAL A 14 10.81 -24.23 -5.82
C VAL A 14 9.60 -23.35 -6.11
N ARG A 15 9.80 -22.16 -6.70
CA ARG A 15 8.70 -21.28 -7.09
C ARG A 15 7.72 -21.99 -8.02
N ARG A 16 8.20 -22.67 -9.07
CA ARG A 16 7.31 -23.42 -9.99
C ARG A 16 6.48 -24.46 -9.25
N GLY A 17 7.08 -25.23 -8.34
CA GLY A 17 6.33 -26.20 -7.53
C GLY A 17 5.22 -25.55 -6.69
N TYR A 18 5.47 -24.37 -6.13
CA TYR A 18 4.43 -23.61 -5.40
C TYR A 18 3.41 -22.96 -6.34
N GLU A 19 3.78 -22.58 -7.56
CA GLU A 19 2.84 -22.09 -8.59
C GLU A 19 1.90 -23.21 -9.05
N ASP A 20 2.41 -24.41 -9.27
CA ASP A 20 1.62 -25.59 -9.62
C ASP A 20 0.68 -25.98 -8.46
N ALA A 21 1.19 -26.02 -7.23
CA ALA A 21 0.36 -26.25 -6.04
C ALA A 21 -0.74 -25.19 -5.87
N HIS A 22 -0.45 -23.92 -6.18
CA HIS A 22 -1.45 -22.86 -6.16
C HIS A 22 -2.47 -22.99 -7.29
N ALA A 23 -2.10 -23.59 -8.43
CA ALA A 23 -3.04 -23.87 -9.51
C ALA A 23 -4.00 -25.02 -9.14
N GLU A 24 -3.53 -25.99 -8.37
CA GLU A 24 -4.34 -27.10 -7.83
C GLU A 24 -5.29 -26.64 -6.71
N ASP A 25 -4.79 -25.87 -5.74
CA ASP A 25 -5.60 -25.23 -4.70
C ASP A 25 -5.35 -23.71 -4.67
N PRO A 26 -6.18 -22.93 -5.41
CA PRO A 26 -6.05 -21.48 -5.46
C PRO A 26 -6.36 -20.78 -4.15
N ASN A 27 -6.88 -21.46 -3.13
CA ASN A 27 -7.29 -20.84 -1.87
C ASN A 27 -6.47 -21.31 -0.67
N ASP A 28 -5.44 -22.14 -0.85
CA ASP A 28 -4.56 -22.52 0.26
C ASP A 28 -3.73 -21.32 0.78
N PRO A 29 -4.01 -20.81 2.00
CA PRO A 29 -3.34 -19.64 2.56
C PRO A 29 -1.84 -19.86 2.82
N LYS A 30 -1.42 -21.12 3.06
CA LYS A 30 -0.01 -21.46 3.30
C LYS A 30 0.76 -21.37 2.00
N VAL A 31 0.22 -21.94 0.92
CA VAL A 31 0.80 -21.87 -0.41
C VAL A 31 0.92 -20.40 -0.85
N MET A 32 -0.13 -19.60 -0.68
CA MET A 32 -0.08 -18.17 -0.99
C MET A 32 1.00 -17.42 -0.22
N THR A 33 1.17 -17.70 1.08
CA THR A 33 2.15 -17.02 1.93
C THR A 33 3.59 -17.37 1.55
N VAL A 34 3.85 -18.65 1.27
CA VAL A 34 5.18 -19.08 0.81
C VAL A 34 5.46 -18.54 -0.60
N LEU A 35 4.50 -18.65 -1.51
CA LEU A 35 4.63 -18.11 -2.87
C LEU A 35 4.85 -16.59 -2.86
N ALA A 36 4.17 -15.84 -1.98
CA ALA A 36 4.40 -14.41 -1.81
C ALA A 36 5.84 -14.08 -1.41
N SER A 37 6.42 -14.87 -0.50
CA SER A 37 7.81 -14.70 -0.06
C SER A 37 8.79 -14.97 -1.20
N LEU A 38 8.57 -16.04 -1.96
CA LEU A 38 9.39 -16.39 -3.13
C LEU A 38 9.28 -15.33 -4.24
N VAL A 39 8.07 -14.85 -4.51
CA VAL A 39 7.83 -13.80 -5.52
C VAL A 39 8.50 -12.49 -5.08
N ARG A 40 8.40 -12.10 -3.81
CA ARG A 40 9.10 -10.92 -3.27
C ARG A 40 10.62 -11.04 -3.46
N ASP A 41 11.19 -12.21 -3.18
CA ASP A 41 12.63 -12.44 -3.21
C ASP A 41 13.20 -12.57 -4.63
N SER A 42 12.33 -12.77 -5.63
CA SER A 42 12.73 -12.81 -7.05
C SER A 42 13.32 -11.49 -7.56
N GLY A 43 12.99 -10.36 -6.93
CA GLY A 43 13.41 -9.03 -7.37
C GLY A 43 12.83 -8.58 -8.71
N GLU A 44 11.89 -9.35 -9.29
CA GLU A 44 11.22 -9.01 -10.55
C GLU A 44 10.42 -7.70 -10.42
N ALA A 45 10.30 -6.94 -11.51
CA ALA A 45 9.46 -5.75 -11.51
C ALA A 45 7.99 -6.13 -11.23
N GLY A 46 7.38 -5.48 -10.23
CA GLY A 46 6.01 -5.80 -9.81
C GLY A 46 5.88 -7.03 -8.88
N SER A 47 6.99 -7.66 -8.50
CA SER A 47 7.04 -8.73 -7.48
C SER A 47 6.34 -8.34 -6.18
N LEU A 48 6.61 -7.13 -5.67
CA LEU A 48 5.99 -6.62 -4.45
C LEU A 48 4.46 -6.55 -4.58
N GLY A 49 3.96 -6.11 -5.73
CA GLY A 49 2.54 -6.07 -6.07
C GLY A 49 1.89 -7.45 -6.03
N ARG A 50 2.50 -8.41 -6.72
CA ARG A 50 2.04 -9.81 -6.76
C ARG A 50 2.06 -10.44 -5.37
N ALA A 51 3.16 -10.28 -4.63
CA ALA A 51 3.32 -10.81 -3.28
C ALA A 51 2.29 -10.22 -2.31
N GLY A 52 2.04 -8.91 -2.36
CA GLY A 52 1.01 -8.26 -1.55
C GLY A 52 -0.40 -8.77 -1.88
N GLY A 53 -0.70 -9.00 -3.16
CA GLY A 53 -1.97 -9.58 -3.58
C GLY A 53 -2.20 -11.00 -3.04
N LEU A 54 -1.16 -11.85 -3.07
CA LEU A 54 -1.20 -13.20 -2.52
C LEU A 54 -1.42 -13.19 -1.00
N LEU A 55 -0.68 -12.36 -0.26
CA LEU A 55 -0.83 -12.24 1.20
C LEU A 55 -2.20 -11.69 1.59
N LYS A 56 -2.75 -10.76 0.80
CA LYS A 56 -4.09 -10.22 1.03
C LYS A 56 -5.15 -11.32 0.90
N ARG A 57 -5.09 -12.11 -0.18
CA ARG A 57 -5.99 -13.25 -0.39
C ARG A 57 -5.84 -14.31 0.69
N ALA A 58 -4.62 -14.58 1.13
CA ALA A 58 -4.37 -15.54 2.22
C ALA A 58 -5.09 -15.10 3.51
N MET A 59 -4.96 -13.82 3.88
CA MET A 59 -5.67 -13.24 5.02
C MET A 59 -7.20 -13.25 4.85
N GLU A 60 -7.71 -13.01 3.64
CA GLU A 60 -9.15 -13.07 3.35
C GLU A 60 -9.69 -14.52 3.40
N ALA A 61 -8.88 -15.51 3.02
CA ALA A 61 -9.21 -16.93 3.09
C ALA A 61 -9.19 -17.46 4.55
N THR A 62 -8.37 -16.87 5.43
CA THR A 62 -8.31 -17.22 6.86
C THR A 62 -8.61 -16.02 7.77
N PRO A 63 -9.86 -15.54 7.81
CA PRO A 63 -10.23 -14.36 8.58
C PRO A 63 -10.07 -14.52 10.11
N GLU A 64 -9.96 -15.75 10.59
CA GLU A 64 -9.74 -16.12 11.98
C GLU A 64 -8.26 -16.32 12.36
N ASP A 65 -7.36 -16.28 11.38
CA ASP A 65 -5.92 -16.40 11.61
C ASP A 65 -5.27 -15.03 11.80
N ALA A 66 -4.98 -14.72 13.07
CA ALA A 66 -4.26 -13.50 13.45
C ALA A 66 -2.89 -13.39 12.77
N ASN A 67 -2.21 -14.52 12.52
CA ASN A 67 -0.88 -14.54 11.94
C ASN A 67 -0.91 -14.15 10.45
N ALA A 68 -1.94 -14.57 9.70
CA ALA A 68 -2.14 -14.14 8.32
C ALA A 68 -2.31 -12.61 8.23
N ALA A 69 -3.11 -12.03 9.12
CA ALA A 69 -3.31 -10.59 9.21
C ALA A 69 -2.03 -9.82 9.61
N VAL A 70 -1.24 -10.34 10.56
CA VAL A 70 0.07 -9.77 10.92
C VAL A 70 1.05 -9.83 9.76
N THR A 71 1.10 -10.96 9.03
CA THR A 71 2.01 -11.17 7.91
C THR A 71 1.73 -10.18 6.77
N TYR A 72 0.45 -10.05 6.38
CA TYR A 72 0.05 -9.04 5.39
C TYR A 72 0.33 -7.62 5.89
N GLY A 73 -0.02 -7.30 7.14
CA GLY A 73 0.20 -5.97 7.70
C GLY A 73 1.67 -5.56 7.71
N ALA A 74 2.57 -6.48 8.11
CA ALA A 74 4.01 -6.24 8.10
C ALA A 74 4.53 -6.02 6.67
N PHE A 75 4.04 -6.82 5.71
CA PHE A 75 4.42 -6.67 4.31
C PHE A 75 3.96 -5.32 3.73
N ALA A 76 2.71 -4.95 3.96
CA ALA A 76 2.13 -3.69 3.49
C ALA A 76 2.86 -2.47 4.05
N ALA A 77 3.23 -2.51 5.33
CA ALA A 77 4.00 -1.45 5.99
C ALA A 77 5.43 -1.33 5.43
N GLN A 78 6.16 -2.45 5.34
CA GLN A 78 7.59 -2.43 5.01
C GLN A 78 7.86 -2.26 3.51
N TYR A 79 7.10 -2.93 2.65
CA TYR A 79 7.43 -3.03 1.22
C TYR A 79 6.54 -2.16 0.33
N MET A 80 5.27 -2.01 0.68
CA MET A 80 4.29 -1.26 -0.14
C MET A 80 4.15 0.20 0.31
N GLY A 81 4.60 0.53 1.51
CA GLY A 81 4.38 1.84 2.13
C GLY A 81 2.90 2.13 2.42
N GLU A 82 2.06 1.09 2.44
CA GLU A 82 0.62 1.18 2.69
C GLU A 82 0.32 1.13 4.19
N TRP A 83 0.79 2.13 4.91
CA TRP A 83 0.71 2.19 6.38
C TRP A 83 -0.71 2.11 6.94
N CYS A 84 -1.70 2.66 6.23
CA CYS A 84 -3.09 2.62 6.67
C CYS A 84 -3.72 1.23 6.45
N GLY A 85 -3.40 0.55 5.34
CA GLY A 85 -3.82 -0.84 5.13
C GLY A 85 -3.17 -1.79 6.14
N ALA A 86 -1.89 -1.57 6.45
CA ALA A 86 -1.18 -2.30 7.50
C ALA A 86 -1.81 -2.12 8.88
N ARG A 87 -2.20 -0.89 9.23
CA ARG A 87 -2.92 -0.58 10.48
C ARG A 87 -4.20 -1.41 10.59
N ASP A 88 -5.01 -1.42 9.53
CA ASP A 88 -6.30 -2.10 9.55
C ASP A 88 -6.12 -3.62 9.71
N ALA A 89 -5.11 -4.19 9.06
CA ALA A 89 -4.74 -5.60 9.22
C ALA A 89 -4.25 -5.93 10.65
N PHE A 90 -3.37 -5.12 11.23
CA PHE A 90 -2.95 -5.32 12.63
C PHE A 90 -4.09 -5.14 13.63
N MET A 91 -5.05 -4.26 13.34
CA MET A 91 -6.25 -4.10 14.16
C MET A 91 -7.13 -5.35 14.10
N ALA A 92 -7.27 -5.98 12.92
CA ALA A 92 -7.95 -7.26 12.79
C ALA A 92 -7.23 -8.36 13.59
N ALA A 93 -5.92 -8.49 13.46
CA ALA A 93 -5.11 -9.43 14.24
C ALA A 93 -5.27 -9.24 15.76
N MET A 94 -5.27 -7.99 16.24
CA MET A 94 -5.41 -7.67 17.66
C MET A 94 -6.81 -7.97 18.20
N ARG A 95 -7.85 -7.94 17.36
CA ARG A 95 -9.20 -8.39 17.76
C ARG A 95 -9.25 -9.89 17.98
N LEU A 96 -8.55 -10.66 17.17
CA LEU A 96 -8.48 -12.12 17.27
C LEU A 96 -7.60 -12.54 18.46
N GLN A 97 -6.50 -11.83 18.69
CA GLN A 97 -5.55 -12.15 19.76
C GLN A 97 -5.17 -10.90 20.59
N PRO A 98 -6.05 -10.45 21.51
CA PRO A 98 -5.90 -9.19 22.24
C PRO A 98 -4.76 -9.15 23.27
N GLY A 99 -3.98 -10.23 23.44
CA GLY A 99 -2.84 -10.29 24.35
C GLY A 99 -1.46 -10.25 23.67
N SER A 100 -1.41 -10.14 22.35
CA SER A 100 -0.14 -10.15 21.62
C SER A 100 0.55 -8.78 21.73
N GLU A 101 1.57 -8.67 22.59
CA GLU A 101 2.37 -7.46 22.74
C GLU A 101 3.04 -7.05 21.42
N THR A 102 3.53 -8.03 20.66
CA THR A 102 4.14 -7.81 19.35
C THR A 102 3.16 -7.19 18.36
N THR A 103 1.93 -7.69 18.29
CA THR A 103 0.87 -7.12 17.43
C THR A 103 0.50 -5.71 17.86
N ALA A 104 0.45 -5.42 19.16
CA ALA A 104 0.17 -4.08 19.67
C ALA A 104 1.28 -3.07 19.31
N GLN A 105 2.55 -3.49 19.38
CA GLN A 105 3.69 -2.66 18.94
C GLN A 105 3.65 -2.38 17.44
N LEU A 106 3.38 -3.41 16.62
CA LEU A 106 3.24 -3.27 15.16
C LEU A 106 2.08 -2.34 14.80
N LEU A 107 0.93 -2.47 15.47
CA LEU A 107 -0.22 -1.59 15.29
C LEU A 107 0.15 -0.14 15.61
N ARG A 108 0.83 0.12 16.73
CA ARG A 108 1.27 1.47 17.10
C ARG A 108 2.13 2.09 16.00
N GLY A 109 3.13 1.36 15.51
CA GLY A 109 3.98 1.81 14.41
C GLY A 109 3.19 2.09 13.13
N ALA A 110 2.24 1.24 12.78
CA ALA A 110 1.39 1.42 11.61
C ALA A 110 0.45 2.65 11.74
N VAL A 111 -0.11 2.91 12.93
CA VAL A 111 -0.92 4.11 13.21
C VAL A 111 -0.08 5.37 13.01
N GLU A 112 1.14 5.40 13.57
CA GLU A 112 2.06 6.54 13.39
C GLU A 112 2.43 6.74 11.93
N GLY A 113 2.74 5.66 11.20
CA GLY A 113 3.02 5.69 9.77
C GLY A 113 1.85 6.25 8.97
N CYS A 114 0.63 5.78 9.24
CA CYS A 114 -0.60 6.25 8.59
C CYS A 114 -0.86 7.74 8.89
N ASN A 115 -0.68 8.19 10.14
CA ASN A 115 -0.83 9.60 10.52
C ASN A 115 0.22 10.50 9.83
N LYS A 116 1.48 10.06 9.76
CA LYS A 116 2.54 10.78 9.03
C LYS A 116 2.22 10.87 7.54
N ALA A 117 1.74 9.79 6.93
CA ALA A 117 1.31 9.77 5.53
C ALA A 117 0.12 10.72 5.28
N ALA A 118 -0.87 10.72 6.19
CA ALA A 118 -2.02 11.60 6.14
C ALA A 118 -1.63 13.08 6.24
N LYS A 119 -0.70 13.44 7.15
CA LYS A 119 -0.19 14.81 7.28
C LYS A 119 0.52 15.29 6.01
N LYS A 120 1.35 14.45 5.39
CA LYS A 120 1.99 14.77 4.09
C LYS A 120 0.94 15.04 3.00
N ARG A 121 -0.12 14.23 2.95
CA ARG A 121 -1.21 14.38 1.97
C ARG A 121 -2.02 15.66 2.24
N SER A 122 -2.29 16.00 3.50
CA SER A 122 -2.94 17.26 3.90
C SER A 122 -2.11 18.49 3.55
N SER A 123 -0.79 18.45 3.77
CA SER A 123 0.11 19.55 3.42
C SER A 123 0.13 19.82 1.91
N LYS A 124 0.27 18.77 1.08
CA LYS A 124 0.17 18.91 -0.39
C LYS A 124 -1.18 19.48 -0.83
N ARG A 125 -2.28 19.02 -0.23
CA ARG A 125 -3.62 19.57 -0.52
C ARG A 125 -3.74 21.04 -0.14
N GLY A 126 -3.22 21.45 1.02
CA GLY A 126 -3.21 22.85 1.44
C GLY A 126 -2.47 23.76 0.46
N THR A 127 -1.30 23.32 -0.02
CA THR A 127 -0.54 24.05 -1.05
C THR A 127 -1.30 24.17 -2.37
N VAL A 128 -1.95 23.09 -2.84
CA VAL A 128 -2.76 23.12 -4.07
C VAL A 128 -3.97 24.05 -3.93
N VAL A 129 -4.69 23.98 -2.81
CA VAL A 129 -5.82 24.87 -2.52
C VAL A 129 -5.37 26.34 -2.49
N TYR A 130 -4.22 26.62 -1.86
CA TYR A 130 -3.67 27.97 -1.80
C TYR A 130 -3.29 28.52 -3.19
N ILE A 131 -2.65 27.69 -4.03
CA ILE A 131 -2.31 28.07 -5.41
C ILE A 131 -3.57 28.34 -6.23
N LEU A 132 -4.57 27.46 -6.16
CA LEU A 132 -5.83 27.63 -6.87
C LEU A 132 -6.58 28.88 -6.39
N ALA A 133 -6.62 29.14 -5.08
CA ALA A 133 -7.21 30.36 -4.54
C ALA A 133 -6.51 31.63 -5.05
N GLY A 134 -5.18 31.65 -5.07
CA GLY A 134 -4.42 32.77 -5.63
C GLY A 134 -4.68 33.01 -7.12
N LEU A 135 -4.82 31.94 -7.90
CA LEU A 135 -5.15 32.00 -9.34
C LEU A 135 -6.56 32.54 -9.58
N VAL A 136 -7.54 32.14 -8.77
CA VAL A 136 -8.91 32.65 -8.83
C VAL A 136 -8.93 34.14 -8.49
N VAL A 137 -8.23 34.57 -7.44
CA VAL A 137 -8.13 35.99 -7.07
C VAL A 137 -7.49 36.80 -8.20
N ALA A 138 -6.39 36.31 -8.79
CA ALA A 138 -5.75 36.99 -9.93
C ALA A 138 -6.70 37.11 -11.15
N ALA A 139 -7.45 36.05 -11.47
CA ALA A 139 -8.42 36.05 -12.57
C ALA A 139 -9.59 37.03 -12.32
N VAL A 140 -10.13 37.07 -11.10
CA VAL A 140 -11.19 38.03 -10.73
C VAL A 140 -10.67 39.47 -10.84
N MET A 141 -9.45 39.75 -10.36
CA MET A 141 -8.86 41.08 -10.46
C MET A 141 -8.63 41.50 -11.92
N ALA A 142 -8.19 40.58 -12.79
CA ALA A 142 -8.05 40.85 -14.23
C ALA A 142 -9.39 41.20 -14.91
N LEU A 143 -10.47 40.51 -14.55
CA LEU A 143 -11.82 40.82 -15.06
C LEU A 143 -12.33 42.18 -14.57
N VAL A 144 -12.08 42.54 -13.31
CA VAL A 144 -12.45 43.85 -12.75
C VAL A 144 -11.68 44.99 -13.43
N VAL A 145 -10.40 44.79 -13.74
CA VAL A 145 -9.56 45.81 -14.39
C VAL A 145 -9.88 45.97 -15.89
N CYS A 146 -10.33 44.91 -16.58
CA CYS A 146 -10.71 44.99 -18.00
C CYS A 146 -12.20 45.32 -18.25
N GLY A 147 -13.08 45.25 -17.24
CA GLY A 147 -14.52 45.47 -17.39
C GLY A 147 -15.00 46.94 -17.34
N GLY A 148 -14.10 47.92 -17.21
CA GLY A 148 -14.45 49.33 -16.98
C GLY A 148 -14.35 50.28 -18.19
N GLY A 149 -14.21 49.77 -19.41
CA GLY A 149 -14.07 50.60 -20.62
C GLY A 149 -15.40 51.05 -21.22
N ASP A 150 -15.64 52.35 -21.19
CA ASP A 150 -16.80 53.09 -21.66
C ASP A 150 -17.43 52.61 -22.99
N ALA A 151 -18.74 52.37 -22.96
CA ALA A 151 -19.55 52.29 -24.18
C ALA A 151 -19.61 53.69 -24.85
N PRO A 152 -19.27 53.83 -26.14
CA PRO A 152 -19.33 55.13 -26.80
C PRO A 152 -20.79 55.56 -26.98
N LYS A 153 -21.16 56.72 -26.42
CA LYS A 153 -22.45 57.38 -26.69
C LYS A 153 -22.50 57.78 -28.16
N ALA A 154 -23.34 57.10 -28.93
CA ALA A 154 -23.72 57.51 -30.28
C ALA A 154 -24.45 58.86 -30.20
N LYS A 155 -23.99 59.84 -30.99
CA LYS A 155 -24.74 61.04 -31.34
C LYS A 155 -25.68 60.73 -32.49
#